data_AF-A0A7Y6UGW5-F1
#
_entry.id   AF-A0A7Y6UGW5-F1
#
_cell.length_a   1.000
_cell.length_b   1.000
_cell.length_c   1.000
_cell.angle_alpha   90.00
_cell.angle_beta   90.00
_cell.angle_gamma   90.00
#
_symmetry.space_group_name_H-M   'P 1'
#
loop_
_entity.id
_entity.type
_entity.pdbx_description
1 polymer ?
#
loop_
_entity_poly.entity_id
_entity_poly.type
_entity_poly.pdbx_seq_one_letter_code
_entity_poly.pdbx_strand_id
1 'polypeptide(L)'
;MKRALVAAALCLVACQGKDDAANGSAEKTKRDAAKPDTAMVAEDAAREPEGSAALGPGSAAKPDEPAEPIPDPGKTIDDLGGVPAWQAVVDRAQYLARRGQSGVVFGTLGAPIEVADPTTDGGLVATPYTWLVDDTEGNGALAIRVMLGKRDVKEGQRVALAGAWVLDETLHYYWKVDQVTPLPPAPPTDLKEPPSLPGHTIVDGGFPPGGHMIKFAKDGEAVIFTVVGKPPAVDGDGWQVASELGDPVFALLNLPGERPSFGAQDFRTPDERWHLKRGQQYWVRIGKIRRGKDPTKPANINARTAPVHIK
;
A
#
# COMPACT_ATOMS: atom_id res chain seq x y z
N MET A 1 51.00 -11.75 41.88
CA MET A 1 51.77 -10.53 41.58
C MET A 1 51.42 -10.06 40.17
N LYS A 2 51.09 -8.77 40.06
CA LYS A 2 51.06 -7.87 38.88
C LYS A 2 50.20 -8.22 37.64
N ARG A 3 49.21 -7.33 37.45
CA ARG A 3 48.28 -7.11 36.35
C ARG A 3 49.00 -6.60 35.08
N ALA A 4 48.40 -6.81 33.92
CA ALA A 4 48.54 -5.89 32.78
C ALA A 4 47.14 -5.68 32.16
N LEU A 5 46.72 -4.43 32.17
CA LEU A 5 45.40 -3.92 31.80
C LEU A 5 45.68 -2.98 30.62
N VAL A 6 45.20 -3.30 29.42
CA VAL A 6 45.37 -2.46 28.23
C VAL A 6 44.07 -1.70 28.04
N ALA A 7 44.12 -0.41 28.31
CA ALA A 7 43.06 0.54 28.02
C ALA A 7 43.25 1.06 26.59
N ALA A 8 42.21 0.92 25.76
CA ALA A 8 42.11 1.60 24.47
C ALA A 8 41.15 2.78 24.62
N ALA A 9 41.70 3.98 24.57
CA ALA A 9 40.98 5.23 24.43
C ALA A 9 40.80 5.51 22.93
N LEU A 10 39.58 5.82 22.49
CA LEU A 10 39.35 6.40 21.18
C LEU A 10 38.44 7.64 21.29
N CYS A 11 38.87 8.69 20.61
CA CYS A 11 38.49 10.08 20.77
C CYS A 11 37.08 10.42 20.28
N LEU A 12 36.37 11.22 21.06
CA LEU A 12 35.24 12.05 20.64
C LEU A 12 35.78 13.27 19.88
N VAL A 13 35.37 13.45 18.62
CA VAL A 13 35.51 14.72 17.90
C VAL A 13 34.15 15.39 17.88
N ALA A 14 34.02 16.44 18.68
CA ALA A 14 32.93 17.41 18.62
C ALA A 14 33.44 18.63 17.84
N CYS A 15 32.81 18.97 16.72
CA CYS A 15 32.95 20.28 16.11
C CYS A 15 31.62 21.04 16.29
N GLN A 16 31.62 21.92 17.29
CA GLN A 16 30.71 23.05 17.39
C GLN A 16 31.18 24.11 16.40
N GLY A 17 30.30 24.56 15.51
CA GLY A 17 30.47 25.74 14.68
C GLY A 17 29.28 26.67 14.91
N LYS A 18 29.57 27.81 15.50
CA LYS A 18 28.65 28.82 16.01
C LYS A 18 28.88 30.13 15.23
N ASP A 19 27.80 30.89 15.09
CA ASP A 19 27.72 32.34 14.88
C ASP A 19 27.78 32.94 13.45
N ASP A 20 26.66 33.61 13.15
CA ASP A 20 26.46 34.95 12.60
C ASP A 20 26.65 35.23 11.10
N ALA A 21 25.56 35.65 10.44
CA ALA A 21 25.31 37.08 10.19
C ALA A 21 24.01 37.32 9.41
N ALA A 22 23.32 38.39 9.81
CA ALA A 22 22.15 38.98 9.18
C ALA A 22 22.44 39.51 7.76
N ASN A 23 21.43 39.43 6.88
CA ASN A 23 21.13 40.55 5.99
C ASN A 23 19.67 40.48 5.53
N GLY A 24 18.94 41.57 5.75
CA GLY A 24 17.56 41.71 5.32
C GLY A 24 17.45 42.09 3.85
N SER A 25 16.27 41.90 3.29
CA SER A 25 15.62 42.92 2.46
C SER A 25 14.14 42.60 2.36
N ALA A 26 13.34 43.61 2.66
CA ALA A 26 11.92 43.65 2.43
C ALA A 26 11.66 43.81 0.93
N GLU A 27 10.70 43.07 0.38
CA GLU A 27 9.99 43.55 -0.81
C GLU A 27 8.50 43.26 -0.70
N LYS A 28 7.76 44.35 -0.53
CA LYS A 28 6.31 44.42 -0.64
C LYS A 28 5.94 44.23 -2.11
N THR A 29 5.00 43.34 -2.41
CA THR A 29 4.21 43.47 -3.64
C THR A 29 2.74 43.39 -3.29
N LYS A 30 2.14 44.58 -3.19
CA LYS A 30 0.70 44.78 -3.36
C LYS A 30 0.34 44.32 -4.79
N ARG A 31 -0.68 43.50 -4.93
CA ARG A 31 -1.48 43.49 -6.17
C ARG A 31 -2.92 43.78 -5.80
N ASP A 32 -3.35 44.92 -6.32
CA ASP A 32 -4.68 45.47 -6.24
C ASP A 32 -5.67 44.67 -7.09
N ALA A 33 -6.92 44.84 -6.68
CA ALA A 33 -8.13 44.34 -7.29
C ALA A 33 -8.34 44.81 -8.73
N ALA A 34 -9.01 43.98 -9.53
CA ALA A 34 -9.87 44.44 -10.61
C ALA A 34 -11.01 43.43 -10.84
N LYS A 35 -12.22 43.83 -10.43
CA LYS A 35 -13.48 43.43 -11.06
C LYS A 35 -13.60 44.19 -12.40
N PRO A 36 -14.32 43.64 -13.39
CA PRO A 36 -15.59 44.28 -13.70
C PRO A 36 -16.74 43.30 -14.00
N ASP A 37 -17.93 43.88 -13.82
CA ASP A 37 -19.26 43.32 -13.91
C ASP A 37 -19.78 43.12 -15.35
N THR A 38 -20.88 42.35 -15.39
CA THR A 38 -22.15 42.58 -16.12
C THR A 38 -22.49 41.78 -17.38
N ALA A 39 -23.73 41.26 -17.32
CA ALA A 39 -24.72 41.07 -18.39
C ALA A 39 -24.54 39.86 -19.32
N MET A 40 -25.56 39.12 -19.73
CA MET A 40 -27.02 39.11 -19.51
C MET A 40 -27.54 37.83 -20.24
N VAL A 41 -28.83 37.55 -20.07
CA VAL A 41 -29.75 36.89 -21.03
C VAL A 41 -29.93 35.37 -20.89
N ALA A 42 -31.09 35.03 -20.28
CA ALA A 42 -32.21 34.21 -20.80
C ALA A 42 -31.94 32.75 -21.21
N GLU A 43 -32.86 31.81 -21.25
CA GLU A 43 -34.24 31.59 -20.78
C GLU A 43 -34.58 30.22 -21.40
N ASP A 44 -35.27 29.39 -20.63
CA ASP A 44 -36.26 28.41 -21.09
C ASP A 44 -35.88 27.33 -22.13
N ALA A 45 -35.99 26.06 -21.71
CA ALA A 45 -36.92 25.11 -22.32
C ALA A 45 -36.68 23.70 -21.74
N ALA A 46 -37.53 23.33 -20.79
CA ALA A 46 -37.82 21.93 -20.51
C ALA A 46 -38.62 21.35 -21.70
N ARG A 47 -38.16 20.24 -22.30
CA ARG A 47 -39.03 19.33 -23.04
C ARG A 47 -38.46 17.92 -23.06
N GLU A 48 -39.22 17.03 -22.44
CA GLU A 48 -39.06 15.58 -22.52
C GLU A 48 -39.25 15.05 -23.95
N PRO A 49 -38.67 13.89 -24.26
CA PRO A 49 -39.27 12.98 -25.20
C PRO A 49 -39.84 11.75 -24.49
N GLU A 50 -41.18 11.68 -24.50
CA GLU A 50 -41.94 10.44 -24.41
C GLU A 50 -41.55 9.49 -25.55
N GLY A 51 -41.72 8.19 -25.28
CA GLY A 51 -41.18 7.10 -26.07
C GLY A 51 -41.79 6.89 -27.46
N SER A 52 -41.12 6.04 -28.22
CA SER A 52 -41.73 5.29 -29.30
C SER A 52 -41.14 3.88 -29.33
N ALA A 53 -41.97 2.92 -28.94
CA ALA A 53 -41.74 1.51 -29.16
C ALA A 53 -41.98 1.20 -30.64
N ALA A 54 -40.93 0.76 -31.34
CA ALA A 54 -41.04 0.14 -32.64
C ALA A 54 -40.46 -1.28 -32.55
N LEU A 55 -41.35 -2.26 -32.49
CA LEU A 55 -41.05 -3.68 -32.69
C LEU A 55 -40.71 -3.90 -34.17
N GLY A 56 -39.42 -3.94 -34.49
CA GLY A 56 -38.91 -4.37 -35.80
C GLY A 56 -38.74 -5.90 -35.85
N PRO A 57 -39.18 -6.59 -36.91
CA PRO A 57 -39.06 -8.03 -37.04
C PRO A 57 -37.65 -8.45 -37.50
N GLY A 58 -37.12 -9.49 -36.86
CA GLY A 58 -36.20 -10.48 -37.45
C GLY A 58 -34.90 -9.94 -38.06
N SER A 59 -33.92 -9.61 -37.23
CA SER A 59 -32.52 -9.64 -37.66
C SER A 59 -31.93 -11.01 -37.32
N ALA A 60 -31.66 -11.79 -38.38
CA ALA A 60 -31.02 -13.09 -38.30
C ALA A 60 -29.70 -12.97 -37.52
N ALA A 61 -29.58 -13.76 -36.45
CA ALA A 61 -28.34 -13.92 -35.71
C ALA A 61 -27.23 -14.34 -36.69
N LYS A 62 -26.20 -13.51 -36.82
CA LYS A 62 -24.96 -13.92 -37.50
C LYS A 62 -24.36 -15.09 -36.71
N PRO A 63 -23.75 -16.08 -37.38
CA PRO A 63 -23.08 -17.20 -36.71
C PRO A 63 -22.01 -16.68 -35.75
N ASP A 64 -21.94 -17.29 -34.56
CA ASP A 64 -20.90 -17.09 -33.55
C ASP A 64 -19.51 -17.09 -34.21
N GLU A 65 -18.95 -15.90 -34.36
CA GLU A 65 -17.53 -15.71 -34.58
C GLU A 65 -16.86 -16.15 -33.28
N PRO A 66 -15.91 -17.12 -33.31
CA PRO A 66 -15.29 -17.62 -32.09
C PRO A 66 -14.63 -16.45 -31.37
N ALA A 67 -15.15 -16.09 -30.19
CA ALA A 67 -14.61 -15.02 -29.37
C ALA A 67 -13.10 -15.21 -29.26
N GLU A 68 -12.34 -14.19 -29.66
CA GLU A 68 -10.88 -14.23 -29.56
C GLU A 68 -10.50 -14.64 -28.14
N PRO A 69 -9.54 -15.57 -27.97
CA PRO A 69 -9.17 -16.05 -26.65
C PRO A 69 -8.73 -14.86 -25.80
N ILE A 70 -9.45 -14.62 -24.70
CA ILE A 70 -9.11 -13.56 -23.73
C ILE A 70 -7.62 -13.75 -23.37
N PRO A 71 -6.76 -12.76 -23.64
CA PRO A 71 -5.32 -12.90 -23.39
C PRO A 71 -5.08 -13.30 -21.94
N ASP A 72 -4.24 -14.30 -21.73
CA ASP A 72 -3.84 -14.71 -20.39
C ASP A 72 -3.17 -13.51 -19.69
N PRO A 73 -3.74 -13.01 -18.57
CA PRO A 73 -3.19 -11.87 -17.86
C PRO A 73 -1.77 -12.13 -17.35
N GLY A 74 -1.44 -13.38 -16.99
CA GLY A 74 -0.10 -13.75 -16.54
C GLY A 74 0.95 -13.52 -17.63
N LYS A 75 0.65 -14.00 -18.84
CA LYS A 75 1.54 -13.84 -20.00
C LYS A 75 1.77 -12.37 -20.36
N THR A 76 0.73 -11.55 -20.30
CA THR A 76 0.85 -10.10 -20.60
C THR A 76 1.75 -9.40 -19.59
N ILE A 77 1.64 -9.75 -18.31
CA ILE A 77 2.50 -9.20 -17.24
C ILE A 77 3.95 -9.66 -17.42
N ASP A 78 4.16 -10.94 -17.71
CA ASP A 78 5.49 -11.52 -17.93
C ASP A 78 6.18 -10.90 -19.15
N ASP A 79 5.45 -10.71 -20.27
CA ASP A 79 5.97 -10.09 -21.49
C ASP A 79 6.40 -8.62 -21.25
N LEU A 80 5.74 -7.93 -20.32
CA LEU A 80 6.10 -6.57 -19.90
C LEU A 80 7.25 -6.54 -18.87
N GLY A 81 7.66 -7.68 -18.32
CA GLY A 81 8.57 -7.74 -17.17
C GLY A 81 7.98 -7.07 -15.92
N GLY A 82 6.65 -7.13 -15.77
CA GLY A 82 5.93 -6.48 -14.69
C GLY A 82 6.16 -7.15 -13.34
N VAL A 83 6.43 -6.35 -12.30
CA VAL A 83 6.46 -6.81 -10.91
C VAL A 83 5.23 -6.32 -10.13
N PRO A 84 4.75 -7.05 -9.11
CA PRO A 84 3.69 -6.55 -8.25
C PRO A 84 4.06 -5.21 -7.61
N ALA A 85 3.06 -4.36 -7.41
CA ALA A 85 3.24 -3.02 -6.84
C ALA A 85 4.09 -3.02 -5.55
N TRP A 86 3.84 -3.95 -4.62
CA TRP A 86 4.60 -4.01 -3.37
C TRP A 86 6.00 -4.60 -3.55
N GLN A 87 6.18 -5.52 -4.49
CA GLN A 87 7.51 -6.04 -4.82
C GLN A 87 8.44 -4.90 -5.27
N ALA A 88 7.91 -3.88 -5.95
CA ALA A 88 8.68 -2.70 -6.31
C ALA A 88 9.18 -1.87 -5.11
N VAL A 89 8.49 -1.91 -3.96
CA VAL A 89 8.95 -1.30 -2.69
C VAL A 89 10.14 -2.08 -2.13
N VAL A 90 10.02 -3.42 -2.11
CA VAL A 90 11.08 -4.32 -1.65
C VAL A 90 12.34 -4.18 -2.51
N ASP A 91 12.16 -4.00 -3.82
CA ASP A 91 13.22 -3.84 -4.82
C ASP A 91 13.51 -2.38 -5.17
N ARG A 92 13.11 -1.42 -4.31
CA ARG A 92 13.19 0.02 -4.59
C ARG A 92 14.55 0.50 -5.11
N ALA A 93 15.63 -0.11 -4.64
CA ALA A 93 16.99 0.21 -5.05
C ALA A 93 17.26 -0.01 -6.56
N GLN A 94 16.47 -0.86 -7.22
CA GLN A 94 16.62 -1.24 -8.62
C GLN A 94 15.94 -0.28 -9.60
N TYR A 95 14.91 0.47 -9.17
CA TYR A 95 14.04 1.26 -10.06
C TYR A 95 14.11 2.77 -9.81
N LEU A 96 15.31 3.29 -9.50
CA LEU A 96 15.48 4.70 -9.13
C LEU A 96 15.64 5.60 -10.37
N ALA A 97 14.74 6.58 -10.52
CA ALA A 97 14.75 7.52 -11.65
C ALA A 97 16.06 8.30 -11.79
N ARG A 98 16.66 8.72 -10.66
CA ARG A 98 17.94 9.44 -10.63
C ARG A 98 19.12 8.66 -11.22
N ARG A 99 18.99 7.33 -11.33
CA ARG A 99 19.98 6.43 -11.93
C ARG A 99 19.62 6.06 -13.37
N GLY A 100 18.58 6.67 -13.95
CA GLY A 100 18.04 6.30 -15.25
C GLY A 100 17.42 4.90 -15.26
N GLN A 101 17.05 4.36 -14.08
CA GLN A 101 16.47 3.03 -13.95
C GLN A 101 14.95 3.14 -13.92
N SER A 102 14.28 2.32 -14.73
CA SER A 102 12.83 2.21 -14.82
C SER A 102 12.40 0.75 -14.80
N GLY A 103 11.15 0.49 -14.46
CA GLY A 103 10.54 -0.83 -14.49
C GLY A 103 9.06 -0.75 -14.84
N VAL A 104 8.40 -1.90 -14.78
CA VAL A 104 6.93 -1.99 -14.89
C VAL A 104 6.39 -2.55 -13.59
N VAL A 105 5.44 -1.84 -12.98
CA VAL A 105 4.72 -2.31 -11.80
C VAL A 105 3.27 -2.56 -12.14
N PHE A 106 2.61 -3.54 -11.53
CA PHE A 106 1.20 -3.79 -11.78
C PHE A 106 0.37 -3.93 -10.50
N GLY A 107 -0.92 -3.65 -10.64
CA GLY A 107 -1.90 -3.71 -9.57
C GLY A 107 -3.24 -3.11 -9.98
N THR A 108 -4.14 -2.97 -9.02
CA THR A 108 -5.44 -2.30 -9.21
C THR A 108 -5.35 -0.86 -8.71
N LEU A 109 -5.84 0.11 -9.48
CA LEU A 109 -5.92 1.49 -8.98
C LEU A 109 -6.99 1.59 -7.89
N GLY A 110 -6.58 2.11 -6.73
CA GLY A 110 -7.46 2.43 -5.62
C GLY A 110 -7.97 3.86 -5.67
N ALA A 111 -8.62 4.26 -4.58
CA ALA A 111 -9.08 5.62 -4.37
C ALA A 111 -7.91 6.63 -4.35
N PRO A 112 -8.14 7.88 -4.77
CA PRO A 112 -7.20 8.97 -4.58
C PRO A 112 -6.75 9.10 -3.13
N ILE A 113 -5.49 9.46 -2.91
CA ILE A 113 -4.97 9.70 -1.57
C ILE A 113 -5.41 11.09 -1.13
N GLU A 114 -6.10 11.16 0.00
CA GLU A 114 -6.51 12.39 0.65
C GLU A 114 -5.70 12.61 1.94
N VAL A 115 -5.34 13.86 2.22
CA VAL A 115 -4.62 14.24 3.44
C VAL A 115 -5.36 15.34 4.18
N ALA A 116 -5.15 15.46 5.49
CA ALA A 116 -5.72 16.54 6.27
C ALA A 116 -5.26 17.89 5.72
N ASP A 117 -6.23 18.77 5.42
CA ASP A 117 -5.97 20.13 5.00
C ASP A 117 -5.59 20.97 6.23
N PRO A 118 -4.36 21.52 6.31
CA PRO A 118 -3.93 22.30 7.46
C PRO A 118 -4.69 23.63 7.61
N THR A 119 -5.47 24.04 6.60
CA THR A 119 -6.19 25.30 6.58
C THR A 119 -7.64 25.19 7.04
N THR A 120 -8.15 23.97 7.24
CA THR A 120 -9.54 23.73 7.67
C THR A 120 -9.58 22.81 8.89
N ASP A 121 -10.56 23.02 9.77
CA ASP A 121 -10.79 22.14 10.93
C ASP A 121 -11.36 20.79 10.46
N GLY A 122 -10.47 19.89 10.01
CA GLY A 122 -10.79 18.51 9.64
C GLY A 122 -11.22 18.29 8.19
N GLY A 123 -10.99 19.26 7.29
CA GLY A 123 -11.15 19.02 5.86
C GLY A 123 -10.07 18.09 5.32
N LEU A 124 -10.41 17.35 4.26
CA LEU A 124 -9.48 16.52 3.51
C LEU A 124 -9.23 17.16 2.15
N VAL A 125 -7.97 17.18 1.71
CA VAL A 125 -7.56 17.64 0.38
C VAL A 125 -6.98 16.48 -0.42
N ALA A 126 -7.40 16.37 -1.67
CA ALA A 126 -6.86 15.38 -2.60
C ALA A 126 -5.39 15.69 -2.94
N THR A 127 -4.54 14.69 -2.81
CA THR A 127 -3.15 14.75 -3.25
C THR A 127 -3.06 14.43 -4.75
N PRO A 128 -1.93 14.71 -5.43
CA PRO A 128 -1.72 14.26 -6.83
C PRO A 128 -1.52 12.75 -6.97
N TYR A 129 -1.63 11.99 -5.87
CA TYR A 129 -1.34 10.57 -5.83
C TYR A 129 -2.62 9.74 -5.73
N THR A 130 -2.55 8.54 -6.31
CA THR A 130 -3.51 7.48 -6.06
C THR A 130 -2.77 6.23 -5.57
N TRP A 131 -3.51 5.31 -4.97
CA TRP A 131 -2.98 4.00 -4.61
C TRP A 131 -2.92 3.10 -5.83
N LEU A 132 -1.78 2.45 -6.05
CA LEU A 132 -1.71 1.22 -6.84
C LEU A 132 -1.67 0.04 -5.86
N VAL A 133 -2.80 -0.64 -5.75
CA VAL A 133 -3.04 -1.77 -4.86
C VAL A 133 -2.40 -3.03 -5.42
N ASP A 134 -1.63 -3.73 -4.59
CA ASP A 134 -1.03 -5.00 -4.94
C ASP A 134 -2.10 -6.12 -4.87
N ASP A 135 -2.41 -6.72 -6.02
CA ASP A 135 -3.41 -7.79 -6.12
C ASP A 135 -2.84 -9.17 -5.74
N THR A 136 -1.52 -9.28 -5.52
CA THR A 136 -0.82 -10.56 -5.34
C THR A 136 -0.53 -10.89 -3.89
N GLU A 137 -0.43 -9.87 -3.03
CA GLU A 137 -0.12 -10.02 -1.62
C GLU A 137 -1.05 -9.17 -0.75
N GLY A 138 -1.38 -9.69 0.45
CA GLY A 138 -2.17 -8.94 1.42
C GLY A 138 -3.63 -8.73 1.03
N ASN A 139 -4.09 -9.34 -0.07
CA ASN A 139 -5.43 -9.17 -0.64
C ASN A 139 -5.84 -7.69 -0.71
N GLY A 140 -4.99 -6.87 -1.30
CA GLY A 140 -5.21 -5.44 -1.45
C GLY A 140 -4.87 -4.59 -0.22
N ALA A 141 -4.38 -5.19 0.87
CA ALA A 141 -3.86 -4.45 2.01
C ALA A 141 -2.56 -3.68 1.69
N LEU A 142 -1.84 -4.03 0.63
CA LEU A 142 -0.58 -3.38 0.26
C LEU A 142 -0.79 -2.50 -0.96
N ALA A 143 -0.16 -1.33 -0.97
CA ALA A 143 -0.20 -0.45 -2.12
C ALA A 143 1.01 0.49 -2.13
N ILE A 144 1.21 1.12 -3.28
CA ILE A 144 2.19 2.18 -3.47
C ILE A 144 1.51 3.47 -3.94
N ARG A 145 2.12 4.61 -3.62
CA ARG A 145 1.71 5.91 -4.15
C ARG A 145 2.16 6.00 -5.61
N VAL A 146 1.25 6.33 -6.51
CA VAL A 146 1.56 6.53 -7.93
C VAL A 146 1.09 7.90 -8.40
N MET A 147 1.88 8.56 -9.25
CA MET A 147 1.51 9.83 -9.88
C MET A 147 1.17 9.57 -11.36
N LEU A 148 -0.13 9.59 -11.69
CA LEU A 148 -0.62 9.30 -13.04
C LEU A 148 -0.44 10.46 -14.03
N GLY A 149 -0.35 11.71 -13.56
CA GLY A 149 -0.31 12.89 -14.41
C GLY A 149 -1.64 13.15 -15.10
N LYS A 150 -1.64 13.42 -16.41
CA LYS A 150 -2.86 13.71 -17.21
C LYS A 150 -3.51 12.46 -17.82
N ARG A 151 -3.18 11.27 -17.31
CA ARG A 151 -3.65 10.00 -17.90
C ARG A 151 -5.03 9.68 -17.35
N ASP A 152 -5.96 9.34 -18.25
CA ASP A 152 -7.33 8.98 -17.89
C ASP A 152 -7.40 7.49 -17.53
N VAL A 153 -7.32 7.21 -16.23
CA VAL A 153 -7.39 5.85 -15.67
C VAL A 153 -8.31 5.88 -14.46
N LYS A 154 -9.21 4.89 -14.35
CA LYS A 154 -10.27 4.88 -13.34
C LYS A 154 -9.91 4.05 -12.12
N GLU A 155 -10.47 4.41 -10.97
CA GLU A 155 -10.47 3.55 -9.79
C GLU A 155 -11.08 2.17 -10.12
N GLY A 156 -10.50 1.12 -9.53
CA GLY A 156 -10.85 -0.28 -9.79
C GLY A 156 -10.25 -0.85 -11.08
N GLN A 157 -9.61 -0.02 -11.92
CA GLN A 157 -8.96 -0.51 -13.14
C GLN A 157 -7.62 -1.17 -12.80
N ARG A 158 -7.44 -2.40 -13.29
CA ARG A 158 -6.16 -3.09 -13.21
C ARG A 158 -5.23 -2.61 -14.32
N VAL A 159 -4.00 -2.27 -13.96
CA VAL A 159 -3.03 -1.63 -14.85
C VAL A 159 -1.61 -2.11 -14.59
N ALA A 160 -0.80 -2.06 -15.65
CA ALA A 160 0.65 -2.06 -15.59
C ALA A 160 1.15 -0.63 -15.85
N LEU A 161 2.04 -0.15 -15.00
CA LEU A 161 2.59 1.21 -15.01
C LEU A 161 4.10 1.13 -15.23
N ALA A 162 4.54 1.52 -16.42
CA ALA A 162 5.97 1.76 -16.65
C ALA A 162 6.37 3.07 -15.98
N GLY A 163 7.51 3.08 -15.30
CA GLY A 163 7.97 4.26 -14.58
C GLY A 163 9.17 3.99 -13.69
N ALA A 164 9.34 4.86 -12.68
CA ALA A 164 10.43 4.76 -11.73
C ALA A 164 10.09 5.41 -10.39
N TRP A 165 10.82 5.05 -9.34
CA TRP A 165 10.73 5.68 -8.03
C TRP A 165 11.32 7.08 -8.03
N VAL A 166 10.55 8.01 -7.47
CA VAL A 166 10.92 9.42 -7.23
C VAL A 166 10.55 9.77 -5.79
N LEU A 167 11.26 10.74 -5.20
CA LEU A 167 10.91 11.34 -3.92
C LEU A 167 10.14 12.64 -4.16
N ASP A 168 9.09 12.87 -3.39
CA ASP A 168 8.42 14.17 -3.36
C ASP A 168 9.13 15.17 -2.43
N GLU A 169 8.56 16.37 -2.32
CA GLU A 169 9.12 17.46 -1.49
C GLU A 169 9.18 17.09 0.01
N THR A 170 8.33 16.16 0.44
CA THR A 170 8.27 15.63 1.81
C THR A 170 9.07 14.34 1.99
N LEU A 171 9.88 13.96 1.00
CA LEU A 171 10.68 12.75 0.98
C LEU A 171 9.85 11.45 1.03
N HIS A 172 8.59 11.48 0.59
CA HIS A 172 7.84 10.26 0.37
C HIS A 172 8.17 9.69 -1.01
N TYR A 173 8.36 8.37 -1.07
CA TYR A 173 8.51 7.68 -2.33
C TYR A 173 7.16 7.58 -3.05
N TYR A 174 7.16 7.89 -4.34
CA TYR A 174 6.06 7.60 -5.25
C TYR A 174 6.59 7.07 -6.58
N TRP A 175 5.78 6.26 -7.24
CA TRP A 175 6.04 5.78 -8.59
C TRP A 175 5.62 6.84 -9.60
N LYS A 176 6.58 7.43 -10.31
CA LYS A 176 6.32 8.37 -11.39
C LYS A 176 6.01 7.60 -12.66
N VAL A 177 4.79 7.74 -13.17
CA VAL A 177 4.30 6.96 -14.31
C VAL A 177 4.69 7.62 -15.63
N ASP A 178 5.32 6.84 -16.51
CA ASP A 178 5.69 7.19 -17.87
C ASP A 178 4.71 6.59 -18.90
N GLN A 179 4.24 5.36 -18.67
CA GLN A 179 3.27 4.69 -19.54
C GLN A 179 2.27 3.87 -18.71
N VAL A 180 1.02 3.82 -19.18
CA VAL A 180 -0.05 2.99 -18.61
C VAL A 180 -0.47 1.95 -19.64
N THR A 181 -0.55 0.69 -19.23
CA THR A 181 -1.08 -0.41 -20.02
C THR A 181 -2.25 -1.03 -19.24
N PRO A 182 -3.50 -0.98 -19.74
CA PRO A 182 -4.63 -1.67 -19.11
C PRO A 182 -4.39 -3.19 -19.05
N LEU A 183 -4.78 -3.81 -17.95
CA LEU A 183 -4.73 -5.25 -17.76
C LEU A 183 -6.15 -5.84 -17.64
N PRO A 184 -6.34 -7.13 -17.96
CA PRO A 184 -7.57 -7.84 -17.61
C PRO A 184 -7.81 -7.78 -16.09
N PRO A 185 -9.08 -7.85 -15.63
CA PRO A 185 -9.40 -7.84 -14.20
C PRO A 185 -8.59 -8.86 -13.38
N ALA A 186 -8.36 -8.55 -12.11
CA ALA A 186 -7.69 -9.48 -11.21
C ALA A 186 -8.52 -10.77 -11.04
N PRO A 187 -7.88 -11.93 -10.85
CA PRO A 187 -8.59 -13.13 -10.47
C PRO A 187 -9.43 -12.90 -9.20
N PRO A 188 -10.60 -13.53 -9.07
CA PRO A 188 -11.40 -13.43 -7.86
C PRO A 188 -10.59 -13.88 -6.63
N THR A 189 -10.72 -13.14 -5.54
CA THR A 189 -10.14 -13.55 -4.25
C THR A 189 -11.01 -14.62 -3.61
N ASP A 190 -10.39 -15.57 -2.92
CA ASP A 190 -11.06 -16.59 -2.11
C ASP A 190 -11.45 -16.08 -0.71
N LEU A 191 -11.12 -14.83 -0.40
CA LEU A 191 -11.54 -14.18 0.83
C LEU A 191 -13.02 -13.79 0.77
N LYS A 192 -13.73 -14.05 1.87
CA LYS A 192 -15.14 -13.70 2.02
C LYS A 192 -15.38 -12.23 2.35
N GLU A 193 -14.36 -11.54 2.87
CA GLU A 193 -14.44 -10.16 3.33
C GLU A 193 -13.72 -9.24 2.34
N PRO A 194 -14.18 -7.99 2.19
CA PRO A 194 -13.49 -7.02 1.35
C PRO A 194 -12.08 -6.74 1.91
N PRO A 195 -11.12 -6.39 1.03
CA PRO A 195 -9.81 -5.88 1.43
C PRO A 195 -9.91 -4.78 2.49
N SER A 196 -8.95 -4.74 3.42
CA SER A 196 -8.75 -3.54 4.23
C SER A 196 -8.27 -2.38 3.37
N LEU A 197 -8.34 -1.15 3.90
CA LEU A 197 -7.74 -0.01 3.25
C LEU A 197 -6.25 -0.29 2.95
N PRO A 198 -5.77 0.06 1.75
CA PRO A 198 -4.39 -0.17 1.37
C PRO A 198 -3.41 0.61 2.26
N GLY A 199 -2.26 -0.01 2.53
CA GLY A 199 -1.16 0.56 3.31
C GLY A 199 -0.97 -0.10 4.67
N HIS A 200 -0.08 0.47 5.49
CA HIS A 200 0.29 -0.04 6.82
C HIS A 200 -0.53 0.60 7.96
N THR A 201 -1.67 1.19 7.63
CA THR A 201 -2.56 1.80 8.62
C THR A 201 -3.36 0.70 9.33
N ILE A 202 -3.14 0.57 10.63
CA ILE A 202 -3.92 -0.34 11.46
C ILE A 202 -5.27 0.32 11.74
N VAL A 203 -6.34 -0.32 11.29
CA VAL A 203 -7.72 0.12 11.55
C VAL A 203 -8.24 -0.54 12.82
N ASP A 204 -9.10 0.17 13.54
CA ASP A 204 -9.86 -0.39 14.64
C ASP A 204 -11.08 -1.17 14.11
N GLY A 205 -11.40 -2.29 14.73
CA GLY A 205 -12.56 -3.10 14.38
C GLY A 205 -13.03 -3.99 15.54
N GLY A 206 -14.16 -4.65 15.31
CA GLY A 206 -14.67 -5.68 16.22
C GLY A 206 -14.02 -7.04 15.97
N PHE A 207 -14.49 -8.04 16.72
CA PHE A 207 -14.13 -9.43 16.50
C PHE A 207 -14.59 -9.91 15.11
N PRO A 208 -13.74 -10.63 14.36
CA PRO A 208 -14.12 -11.13 13.06
C PRO A 208 -15.14 -12.28 13.20
N PRO A 209 -16.15 -12.38 12.32
CA PRO A 209 -17.08 -13.50 12.31
C PRO A 209 -16.35 -14.85 12.16
N GLY A 210 -16.58 -15.76 13.11
CA GLY A 210 -15.89 -17.06 13.13
C GLY A 210 -14.40 -16.97 13.46
N GLY A 211 -13.94 -15.85 14.04
CA GLY A 211 -12.58 -15.69 14.53
C GLY A 211 -12.25 -16.63 15.68
N HIS A 212 -11.07 -17.22 15.66
CA HIS A 212 -10.57 -18.07 16.74
C HIS A 212 -9.29 -17.50 17.35
N MET A 213 -9.09 -17.70 18.65
CA MET A 213 -7.79 -17.40 19.26
C MET A 213 -6.70 -18.19 18.55
N ILE A 214 -5.52 -17.61 18.38
CA ILE A 214 -4.45 -18.17 17.54
C ILE A 214 -4.08 -19.61 17.90
N LYS A 215 -4.20 -20.02 19.18
CA LYS A 215 -3.95 -21.40 19.62
C LYS A 215 -4.91 -22.44 19.03
N PHE A 216 -6.10 -22.02 18.62
CA PHE A 216 -7.14 -22.85 18.02
C PHE A 216 -7.29 -22.62 16.50
N ALA A 217 -6.39 -21.85 15.91
CA ALA A 217 -6.44 -21.49 14.50
C ALA A 217 -6.36 -22.73 13.57
N LYS A 218 -7.13 -22.69 12.49
CA LYS A 218 -6.97 -23.58 11.33
C LYS A 218 -6.54 -22.79 10.10
N ASP A 219 -6.06 -23.52 9.09
CA ASP A 219 -5.66 -22.95 7.81
C ASP A 219 -6.80 -22.14 7.17
N GLY A 220 -6.51 -20.93 6.70
CA GLY A 220 -7.49 -20.08 6.01
C GLY A 220 -8.45 -19.29 6.91
N GLU A 221 -8.44 -19.52 8.23
CA GLU A 221 -9.40 -18.88 9.14
C GLU A 221 -8.96 -17.46 9.56
N ALA A 222 -9.88 -16.71 10.16
CA ALA A 222 -9.56 -15.49 10.88
C ALA A 222 -9.04 -15.85 12.28
N VAL A 223 -7.91 -15.25 12.67
CA VAL A 223 -7.27 -15.53 13.95
C VAL A 223 -7.13 -14.27 14.77
N ILE A 224 -7.44 -14.38 16.05
CA ILE A 224 -7.25 -13.35 17.07
C ILE A 224 -5.94 -13.65 17.79
N PHE A 225 -5.10 -12.65 17.95
CA PHE A 225 -3.79 -12.79 18.57
C PHE A 225 -3.42 -11.58 19.39
N THR A 226 -2.58 -11.80 20.40
CA THR A 226 -1.93 -10.77 21.21
C THR A 226 -0.46 -10.71 20.83
N VAL A 227 0.08 -9.50 20.61
CA VAL A 227 1.53 -9.32 20.40
C VAL A 227 2.25 -9.43 21.73
N VAL A 228 3.16 -10.40 21.86
CA VAL A 228 3.83 -10.70 23.14
C VAL A 228 5.32 -10.37 23.15
N GLY A 229 5.96 -10.38 21.97
CA GLY A 229 7.39 -10.08 21.83
C GLY A 229 7.69 -8.63 21.45
N LYS A 230 8.97 -8.39 21.13
CA LYS A 230 9.42 -7.14 20.50
C LYS A 230 9.05 -7.15 19.02
N PRO A 231 8.96 -5.98 18.37
CA PRO A 231 8.90 -5.92 16.91
C PRO A 231 10.03 -6.76 16.26
N PRO A 232 9.78 -7.39 15.10
CA PRO A 232 10.80 -8.13 14.36
C PRO A 232 12.07 -7.30 14.18
N ALA A 233 13.23 -7.91 14.43
CA ALA A 233 14.52 -7.24 14.26
C ALA A 233 14.95 -7.21 12.79
N VAL A 234 14.60 -8.28 12.05
CA VAL A 234 14.83 -8.43 10.62
C VAL A 234 13.51 -8.76 9.95
N ASP A 235 13.33 -8.29 8.71
CA ASP A 235 12.15 -8.63 7.93
C ASP A 235 12.08 -10.14 7.66
N GLY A 236 10.88 -10.70 7.80
CA GLY A 236 10.64 -12.14 7.70
C GLY A 236 10.89 -12.93 8.99
N ASP A 237 11.40 -12.31 10.07
CA ASP A 237 11.48 -12.97 11.40
C ASP A 237 10.07 -13.24 11.98
N GLY A 238 9.09 -12.43 11.56
CA GLY A 238 7.70 -12.50 11.98
C GLY A 238 7.45 -11.98 13.40
N TRP A 239 6.22 -11.54 13.64
CA TRP A 239 5.77 -11.05 14.94
C TRP A 239 5.57 -12.21 15.91
N GLN A 240 6.15 -12.10 17.10
CA GLN A 240 5.91 -13.06 18.18
C GLN A 240 4.53 -12.84 18.78
N VAL A 241 3.64 -13.79 18.55
CA VAL A 241 2.22 -13.70 18.91
C VAL A 241 1.77 -14.89 19.76
N ALA A 242 0.80 -14.64 20.63
CA ALA A 242 0.16 -15.64 21.47
C ALA A 242 -1.35 -15.39 21.54
N SER A 243 -2.08 -16.20 22.31
CA SER A 243 -3.52 -15.97 22.50
C SER A 243 -3.73 -14.78 23.43
N GLU A 244 -3.06 -14.78 24.58
CA GLU A 244 -3.15 -13.71 25.58
C GLU A 244 -1.76 -13.23 26.03
N LEU A 245 -1.69 -12.09 26.70
CA LEU A 245 -0.44 -11.60 27.28
C LEU A 245 -0.04 -12.49 28.47
N GLY A 246 1.16 -13.03 28.43
CA GLY A 246 1.68 -13.96 29.45
C GLY A 246 1.68 -15.42 29.01
N ASP A 247 0.91 -15.75 27.97
CA ASP A 247 1.02 -17.04 27.29
C ASP A 247 2.40 -17.21 26.62
N PRO A 248 2.89 -18.44 26.46
CA PRO A 248 4.06 -18.70 25.64
C PRO A 248 3.81 -18.29 24.18
N VAL A 249 4.87 -17.88 23.48
CA VAL A 249 4.79 -17.54 22.05
C VAL A 249 4.27 -18.75 21.27
N PHE A 250 3.14 -18.57 20.60
CA PHE A 250 2.51 -19.62 19.82
C PHE A 250 3.01 -19.64 18.38
N ALA A 251 3.17 -18.46 17.78
CA ALA A 251 3.58 -18.34 16.39
C ALA A 251 4.50 -17.13 16.14
N LEU A 252 5.25 -17.23 15.05
CA LEU A 252 5.87 -16.14 14.32
C LEU A 252 4.94 -15.80 13.15
N LEU A 253 4.28 -14.65 13.25
CA LEU A 253 3.29 -14.17 12.29
C LEU A 253 3.94 -13.17 11.33
N ASN A 254 4.12 -13.56 10.06
CA ASN A 254 4.55 -12.66 9.00
C ASN A 254 3.34 -11.89 8.47
N LEU A 255 3.36 -10.57 8.62
CA LEU A 255 2.31 -9.73 8.04
C LEU A 255 2.57 -9.48 6.55
N PRO A 256 1.53 -9.11 5.77
CA PRO A 256 1.71 -8.75 4.38
C PRO A 256 2.80 -7.68 4.24
N GLY A 257 3.71 -7.88 3.31
CA GLY A 257 4.73 -6.91 2.97
C GLY A 257 5.97 -6.91 3.85
N GLU A 258 6.04 -7.75 4.89
CA GLU A 258 7.22 -7.95 5.75
C GLU A 258 8.22 -8.96 5.15
N ARG A 259 8.48 -8.83 3.85
CA ARG A 259 9.46 -9.67 3.14
C ARG A 259 10.87 -9.10 3.30
N PRO A 260 11.91 -9.95 3.29
CA PRO A 260 13.29 -9.49 3.18
C PRO A 260 13.53 -8.67 1.92
N SER A 261 14.19 -7.52 2.07
CA SER A 261 14.62 -6.69 0.93
C SER A 261 15.72 -7.36 0.12
N PHE A 262 15.70 -7.14 -1.21
CA PHE A 262 16.75 -7.61 -2.09
C PHE A 262 18.10 -6.92 -1.77
N GLY A 263 19.19 -7.69 -1.75
CA GLY A 263 20.54 -7.14 -1.54
C GLY A 263 20.83 -6.64 -0.11
N ALA A 264 20.03 -7.04 0.88
CA ALA A 264 20.18 -6.71 2.31
C ALA A 264 20.10 -5.21 2.66
N GLN A 265 19.75 -4.34 1.71
CA GLN A 265 19.48 -2.92 1.96
C GLN A 265 17.98 -2.69 1.95
N ASP A 266 17.43 -2.40 3.12
CA ASP A 266 16.03 -2.03 3.24
C ASP A 266 15.87 -0.52 3.12
N PHE A 267 15.20 -0.10 2.04
CA PHE A 267 14.87 1.31 1.80
C PHE A 267 13.46 1.68 2.23
N ARG A 268 12.71 0.78 2.88
CA ARG A 268 11.38 1.07 3.39
C ARG A 268 11.41 2.17 4.43
N THR A 269 10.49 3.11 4.30
CA THR A 269 10.27 4.15 5.30
C THR A 269 9.47 3.57 6.48
N PRO A 270 9.48 4.22 7.65
CA PRO A 270 8.70 3.74 8.78
C PRO A 270 7.21 3.54 8.44
N ASP A 271 6.58 4.44 7.68
CA ASP A 271 5.17 4.33 7.25
C ASP A 271 4.88 3.13 6.33
N GLU A 272 5.92 2.42 5.88
CA GLU A 272 5.85 1.20 5.07
C GLU A 272 6.05 -0.07 5.92
N ARG A 273 5.96 0.07 7.25
CA ARG A 273 6.09 -1.02 8.22
C ARG A 273 4.89 -1.07 9.15
N TRP A 274 4.56 -2.28 9.59
CA TRP A 274 3.51 -2.46 10.60
C TRP A 274 4.00 -1.99 11.97
N HIS A 275 3.13 -1.24 12.66
CA HIS A 275 3.41 -0.73 13.99
C HIS A 275 2.43 -1.29 15.02
N LEU A 276 2.52 -2.60 15.25
CA LEU A 276 1.73 -3.26 16.29
C LEU A 276 2.30 -2.97 17.69
N LYS A 277 1.42 -2.90 18.69
CA LYS A 277 1.78 -2.66 20.09
C LYS A 277 1.72 -3.95 20.90
N ARG A 278 2.75 -4.17 21.72
CA ARG A 278 2.79 -5.30 22.66
C ARG A 278 1.61 -5.23 23.63
N GLY A 279 0.99 -6.37 23.89
CA GLY A 279 -0.16 -6.51 24.79
C GLY A 279 -1.50 -6.10 24.17
N GLN A 280 -1.52 -5.57 22.94
CA GLN A 280 -2.75 -5.32 22.22
C GLN A 280 -3.20 -6.55 21.42
N GLN A 281 -4.51 -6.66 21.25
CA GLN A 281 -5.14 -7.71 20.46
C GLN A 281 -5.45 -7.23 19.05
N TYR A 282 -5.16 -8.10 18.10
CA TYR A 282 -5.43 -7.87 16.70
C TYR A 282 -6.04 -9.13 16.09
N TRP A 283 -6.62 -9.00 14.91
CA TRP A 283 -6.95 -10.14 14.09
C TRP A 283 -6.50 -9.99 12.64
N VAL A 284 -6.25 -11.13 12.00
CA VAL A 284 -5.92 -11.27 10.57
C VAL A 284 -6.57 -12.54 10.01
N ARG A 285 -6.79 -12.61 8.69
CA ARG A 285 -6.97 -13.88 7.98
C ARG A 285 -5.60 -14.49 7.72
N ILE A 286 -5.45 -15.80 7.89
CA ILE A 286 -4.17 -16.48 7.68
C ILE A 286 -4.21 -17.46 6.52
N GLY A 287 -3.02 -17.79 6.00
CA GLY A 287 -2.84 -18.90 5.07
C GLY A 287 -2.68 -20.23 5.80
N LYS A 288 -1.72 -21.02 5.33
CA LYS A 288 -1.34 -22.31 5.93
C LYS A 288 -0.47 -22.14 7.18
N ILE A 289 -0.80 -22.85 8.25
CA ILE A 289 -0.01 -22.91 9.47
C ILE A 289 1.13 -23.91 9.27
N ARG A 290 2.39 -23.44 9.40
CA ARG A 290 3.58 -24.29 9.24
C ARG A 290 4.19 -24.59 10.60
N ARG A 291 3.97 -25.81 11.10
CA ARG A 291 4.59 -26.31 12.33
C ARG A 291 5.91 -27.02 12.02
N GLY A 292 6.94 -26.74 12.81
CA GLY A 292 8.21 -27.45 12.73
C GLY A 292 8.09 -28.88 13.28
N LYS A 293 9.17 -29.67 13.15
CA LYS A 293 9.26 -31.01 13.76
C LYS A 293 9.28 -30.96 15.29
N ASP A 294 9.78 -29.86 15.85
CA ASP A 294 9.87 -29.63 17.28
C ASP A 294 8.60 -28.91 17.76
N PRO A 295 7.76 -29.56 18.59
CA PRO A 295 6.51 -28.98 19.07
C PRO A 295 6.72 -27.81 20.06
N THR A 296 7.95 -27.62 20.57
CA THR A 296 8.27 -26.51 21.46
C THR A 296 8.57 -25.21 20.71
N LYS A 297 8.78 -25.29 19.38
CA LYS A 297 9.04 -24.12 18.55
C LYS A 297 7.73 -23.49 18.10
N PRO A 298 7.67 -22.15 18.02
CA PRO A 298 6.50 -21.45 17.51
C PRO A 298 6.23 -21.85 16.06
N ALA A 299 4.94 -21.87 15.68
CA ALA A 299 4.54 -22.08 14.30
C ALA A 299 4.90 -20.86 13.43
N ASN A 300 5.16 -21.06 12.13
CA ASN A 300 5.28 -19.95 11.18
C ASN A 300 3.94 -19.78 10.46
N ILE A 301 3.41 -18.57 10.47
CA ILE A 301 2.11 -18.24 9.89
C ILE A 301 2.26 -16.99 9.01
N ASN A 302 1.71 -17.03 7.80
CA ASN A 302 1.63 -15.85 6.95
C ASN A 302 0.20 -15.31 7.00
N ALA A 303 0.05 -14.04 7.36
CA ALA A 303 -1.20 -13.33 7.25
C ALA A 303 -1.52 -13.02 5.79
N ARG A 304 -2.81 -13.01 5.47
CA ARG A 304 -3.36 -12.72 4.15
C ARG A 304 -4.02 -11.34 4.10
N THR A 305 -4.31 -10.73 5.24
CA THR A 305 -4.93 -9.40 5.34
C THR A 305 -4.10 -8.50 6.24
N ALA A 306 -4.37 -7.20 6.20
CA ALA A 306 -3.88 -6.26 7.20
C ALA A 306 -4.35 -6.69 8.61
N PRO A 307 -3.56 -6.42 9.65
CA PRO A 307 -4.00 -6.54 11.03
C PRO A 307 -5.06 -5.48 11.35
N VAL A 308 -6.13 -5.92 12.02
CA VAL A 308 -7.19 -5.07 12.56
C VAL A 308 -7.09 -5.08 14.08
N HIS A 309 -7.02 -3.91 14.69
CA HIS A 309 -6.98 -3.76 16.15
C HIS A 309 -8.36 -4.02 16.74
N ILE A 310 -8.42 -4.89 17.75
CA ILE A 310 -9.66 -5.21 18.45
C ILE A 310 -9.83 -4.21 19.59
N LYS A 311 -10.92 -3.45 19.54
CA LYS A 311 -11.35 -2.54 20.61
C LYS A 311 -12.20 -3.23 21.66
#